data_AF-A0A4P6EHN8-F1
#
_entry.id   AF-A0A4P6EHN8-F1
#
_cell.length_a   1.000
_cell.length_b   1.000
_cell.length_c   1.000
_cell.angle_alpha   90.00
_cell.angle_beta   90.00
_cell.angle_gamma   90.00
#
_symmetry.space_group_name_H-M   'P 1'
#
loop_
_entity.id
_entity.type
_entity.pdbx_description
1 polymer ?
#
loop_
_entity_poly.entity_id
_entity_poly.type
_entity_poly.pdbx_seq_one_letter_code
_entity_poly.pdbx_strand_id
1 'polypeptide(L)' 'MSTDDSGPRQRVVRVPGARRARLTPAPGTSTEPAGTDEDDSPAAAGPNDERMRREKPPHY' A
#
# COMPACT_ATOMS: atom_id res chain seq x y z
N MET A 1 -33.43 3.39 -10.13
CA MET A 1 -32.93 4.53 -9.33
C MET A 1 -31.70 4.08 -8.56
N SER A 2 -30.49 4.49 -8.94
CA SER A 2 -29.31 4.25 -8.07
C SER A 2 -29.34 5.26 -6.93
N THR A 3 -29.40 4.74 -5.71
CA THR A 3 -29.23 5.50 -4.46
C THR A 3 -27.75 5.91 -4.37
N ASP A 4 -27.48 7.21 -4.54
CA ASP A 4 -26.15 7.81 -4.33
C ASP A 4 -25.89 7.83 -2.80
N ASP A 5 -25.54 6.66 -2.27
CA ASP A 5 -25.03 6.46 -0.91
C ASP A 5 -23.54 6.79 -0.93
N SER A 6 -23.17 8.06 -1.03
CA SER A 6 -21.77 8.42 -1.28
C SER A 6 -21.45 9.78 -0.67
N GLY A 7 -20.59 9.78 0.35
CA GLY A 7 -20.06 11.00 0.97
C GLY A 7 -19.38 11.97 -0.02
N PRO A 8 -18.82 13.09 0.47
CA PRO A 8 -18.22 14.11 -0.41
C PRO A 8 -17.17 13.52 -1.36
N ARG A 9 -17.27 13.78 -2.67
CA ARG A 9 -16.36 13.20 -3.68
C ARG A 9 -14.90 13.63 -3.45
N GLN A 10 -13.97 12.69 -3.68
CA GLN A 10 -12.52 12.96 -3.73
C GLN A 10 -12.20 14.01 -4.81
N ARG A 11 -11.33 14.98 -4.49
CA ARG A 11 -11.01 16.12 -5.37
C ARG A 11 -9.64 15.96 -6.00
N VAL A 12 -9.50 16.49 -7.22
CA VAL A 12 -8.22 16.57 -7.94
C VAL A 12 -7.62 17.96 -7.72
N VAL A 13 -6.40 18.03 -7.18
CA VAL A 13 -5.67 19.27 -6.87
C VAL A 13 -4.45 19.40 -7.77
N ARG A 14 -4.33 20.53 -8.46
CA ARG A 14 -3.14 20.86 -9.26
C ARG A 14 -1.97 21.18 -8.34
N VAL A 15 -0.81 20.60 -8.61
CA VAL A 15 0.42 20.86 -7.85
C VAL A 15 1.36 21.70 -8.72
N PRO A 16 1.75 22.91 -8.29
CA PRO A 16 2.70 23.73 -9.03
C PRO A 16 4.00 22.97 -9.30
N GLY A 17 4.50 23.05 -10.54
CA GLY A 17 5.73 22.37 -10.95
C GLY A 17 5.61 20.85 -11.19
N ALA A 18 4.48 20.23 -10.84
CA ALA A 18 4.25 18.81 -11.12
C ALA A 18 3.51 18.62 -12.45
N ARG A 19 3.92 17.62 -13.23
CA ARG A 19 3.18 17.19 -14.43
C ARG A 19 1.84 16.54 -14.08
N ARG A 20 1.75 15.89 -12.91
CA ARG A 20 0.56 15.15 -12.46
C ARG A 20 -0.14 15.90 -11.34
N ALA A 21 -1.46 15.90 -11.38
CA ALA A 21 -2.29 16.37 -10.28
C ALA A 21 -2.28 15.34 -9.13
N ARG A 22 -2.59 15.80 -7.92
CA ARG A 22 -2.77 14.94 -6.74
C ARG A 22 -4.25 14.77 -6.43
N LEU A 23 -4.60 13.65 -5.82
CA LEU A 23 -5.94 13.43 -5.25
C LEU A 23 -5.94 13.83 -3.78
N THR A 24 -7.04 14.40 -3.29
CA THR A 24 -7.27 14.50 -1.84
C THR A 24 -7.42 13.10 -1.24
N PRO A 25 -7.25 12.89 0.07
CA PRO A 25 -7.61 11.63 0.70
C PRO A 25 -9.05 11.24 0.36
N ALA A 26 -9.29 9.94 0.24
CA ALA A 26 -10.66 9.46 0.08
C ALA A 26 -11.43 9.73 1.39
N PRO A 27 -12.74 10.00 1.32
CA PRO A 27 -13.56 10.19 2.52
C PRO A 27 -13.44 9.01 3.48
N GLY A 28 -13.22 9.29 4.77
CA GLY A 28 -13.06 8.25 5.79
C GLY A 28 -11.71 7.54 5.79
N THR A 29 -10.72 8.01 5.02
CA THR A 29 -9.37 7.42 4.98
C THR A 29 -8.31 8.36 5.53
N SER A 30 -7.27 7.78 6.13
CA SER A 30 -6.06 8.48 6.58
C SER A 30 -4.97 8.39 5.51
N THR A 31 -4.09 9.40 5.44
CA THR A 31 -2.87 9.37 4.63
C THR A 31 -1.77 8.54 5.29
N GLU A 32 -1.77 8.48 6.62
CA GLU A 32 -0.79 7.70 7.37
C GLU A 32 -1.01 6.20 7.10
N PRO A 33 0.07 5.42 6.93
CA PRO A 33 -0.05 3.98 6.87
C PRO A 33 -0.70 3.47 8.16
N ALA A 34 -1.57 2.45 8.03
CA ALA A 34 -1.98 1.70 9.21
C ALA A 34 -0.72 1.13 9.88
N GLY A 35 -0.71 1.11 11.22
CA GLY A 35 0.34 0.44 11.95
C GLY A 35 0.44 -1.01 11.48
N THR A 36 1.66 -1.53 11.39
CA THR A 36 1.86 -2.96 11.19
C THR A 36 1.19 -3.68 12.34
N ASP A 37 0.31 -4.65 12.05
CA ASP A 37 -0.20 -5.54 13.09
C ASP A 37 1.01 -6.23 13.75
N GLU A 38 1.11 -6.14 15.08
CA GLU A 38 2.19 -6.71 15.90
C GLU A 38 2.06 -8.26 15.99
N ASP A 39 1.88 -8.92 14.85
CA ASP A 39 2.17 -10.34 14.73
C ASP A 39 3.70 -10.48 14.70
N ASP A 40 4.32 -10.47 15.88
CA ASP A 40 5.72 -10.84 16.12
C ASP A 40 6.02 -12.32 15.78
N SER A 41 5.02 -13.03 15.26
CA SER A 41 5.20 -14.36 14.70
C SER A 41 6.10 -14.28 13.47
N PRO A 42 7.24 -14.99 13.43
CA PRO A 42 8.10 -14.99 12.26
C PRO A 42 7.27 -15.39 11.04
N ALA A 43 7.29 -14.56 9.99
CA ALA A 43 6.59 -14.86 8.74
C ALA A 43 6.92 -16.30 8.32
N ALA A 44 5.90 -17.14 8.22
CA ALA A 44 6.08 -18.54 7.88
C ALA A 44 6.82 -18.62 6.54
N ALA A 45 8.06 -19.11 6.58
CA ALA A 45 8.91 -19.21 5.40
C ALA A 45 8.17 -20.00 4.31
N GLY A 46 7.86 -19.33 3.20
CA GLY A 46 7.16 -19.97 2.10
C GLY A 46 8.07 -20.94 1.36
N PRO A 47 7.52 -21.82 0.49
CA PRO A 47 8.32 -22.69 -0.37
C PRO A 47 9.38 -21.94 -1.20
N ASN A 48 9.09 -20.68 -1.57
CA ASN A 48 10.03 -19.81 -2.26
C ASN A 48 11.23 -19.43 -1.39
N ASP A 49 11.02 -19.08 -0.12
CA ASP A 49 12.10 -18.68 0.79
C ASP A 49 13.03 -19.86 1.06
N GLU A 50 12.48 -21.07 1.15
CA GLU A 50 13.26 -22.28 1.28
C GLU A 50 14.14 -22.54 0.05
N ARG A 51 13.59 -22.38 -1.16
CA ARG A 51 14.36 -22.48 -2.40
C ARG A 51 15.48 -21.46 -2.47
N MET A 52 15.20 -20.19 -2.16
CA MET A 52 16.20 -19.12 -2.20
C MET A 52 17.37 -19.37 -1.25
N ARG A 53 17.11 -19.93 -0.06
CA ARG A 53 18.18 -20.32 0.89
C ARG A 53 19.06 -21.45 0.37
N ARG A 54 18.47 -22.42 -0.34
CA ARG A 54 19.20 -23.55 -0.93
C ARG A 54 20.00 -23.15 -2.16
N GLU A 55 19.47 -22.23 -2.97
CA GLU A 55 20.05 -21.79 -4.24
C GLU A 55 21.03 -20.60 -4.08
N LYS A 56 21.46 -20.26 -2.85
CA LYS A 56 22.38 -19.13 -2.59
C LYS A 56 23.73 -19.35 -3.32
N PRO A 57 24.12 -18.46 -4.25
CA PRO A 57 25.38 -18.60 -4.97
C PRO A 57 26.62 -18.53 -4.06
N PRO A 58 27.71 -19.23 -4.41
CA PRO A 58 28.97 -19.11 -3.68
C PRO A 58 29.49 -17.67 -3.79
N HIS A 59 29.96 -17.14 -2.66
CA HIS A 59 30.68 -15.86 -2.64
C HIS A 59 32.08 -16.10 -3.22
N TYR A 60 32.48 -15.31 -4.23
CA TYR A 60 33.82 -15.29 -4.81
C TYR A 60 34.55 -14.00 -4.44
#